data_AF-A0A7V7AHZ2-F1
#
_entry.id   AF-A0A7V7AHZ2-F1
#
_cell.length_a   1.000
_cell.length_b   1.000
_cell.length_c   1.000
_cell.angle_alpha   90.00
_cell.angle_beta   90.00
_cell.angle_gamma   90.00
#
_symmetry.space_group_name_H-M   'P 1'
#
loop_
_entity.id
_entity.type
_entity.pdbx_description
1 polymer ?
#
loop_
_entity_poly.entity_id
_entity_poly.type
_entity_poly.pdbx_seq_one_letter_code
_entity_poly.pdbx_strand_id
1 'polypeptide(L)'
;MNKKTVVFLVVLVMLLSIGGMAAASQDYSGHWAEKQVSDWVEKELITGYSDGSFQPNASITRAEFFALINRVFGFERKAPIDFTDVSPDAWYNEVIGKALAAGYVSGYPDGTIRPNNPITRQEAAKVISLAYGYKGSAKEGYREFTDVAEIGAWASEYVSLMKQKGIITGYPDGSFGPNQNITRAETVVMLSRASGQIYNKAGVYSEDAEGNVIINQSGVILESMTIAGDLYLAEGIREGQVTLKGVTVKGDTVVKGGGINSIIIENCQFSRLIIIKEGNKVRVLATGSTTINETLLQSGAMLEQENLTGEGFGYVTIAEGLDGDALVELIGNFESIEIRAEGIQVQASGGTIENLEVAQGATNVNIDLARDSDVTNLTTNAPVTVTGTGNIQTAQVNTDGTIIKAPVIKLDTAPGIKVDANVVEPAPKSTGGGGGGDTKVSVSAISVDPDVMLLTVNDTETIAVTVSPSNASNKKVTWSSSDPSV
;
A
#
# COMPACT_ATOMS: atom_id res chain seq x y z
N MET A 1 27.39 57.84 42.94
CA MET A 1 27.36 56.79 41.91
C MET A 1 26.19 55.87 42.23
N ASN A 2 25.22 55.55 41.38
CA ASN A 2 24.90 56.01 40.04
C ASN A 2 23.37 55.90 39.85
N LYS A 3 22.83 56.85 39.10
CA LYS A 3 21.41 57.07 38.85
C LYS A 3 20.74 55.85 38.21
N LYS A 4 19.64 55.40 38.80
CA LYS A 4 18.55 54.72 38.08
C LYS A 4 17.29 55.56 38.21
N THR A 5 16.49 55.45 37.16
CA THR A 5 15.03 55.53 37.11
C THR A 5 14.40 56.86 36.64
N VAL A 6 13.41 56.66 35.76
CA VAL A 6 12.30 57.52 35.32
C VAL A 6 12.74 58.57 34.28
N VAL A 7 12.23 58.58 33.04
CA VAL A 7 10.82 58.83 32.68
C VAL A 7 10.46 58.19 31.33
N PHE A 8 9.26 57.63 31.31
CA PHE A 8 8.51 57.01 30.22
C PHE A 8 7.79 58.08 29.36
N LEU A 9 7.44 57.72 28.12
CA LEU A 9 6.36 58.28 27.30
C LEU A 9 6.69 59.45 26.34
N VAL A 10 7.15 59.13 25.12
CA VAL A 10 6.87 59.93 23.90
C VAL A 10 6.70 58.99 22.69
N VAL A 11 5.44 58.89 22.22
CA VAL A 11 4.94 58.78 20.84
C VAL A 11 5.82 58.07 19.80
N LEU A 12 5.39 56.88 19.37
CA LEU A 12 5.65 56.39 18.01
C LEU A 12 4.47 55.57 17.50
N VAL A 13 3.46 56.29 16.98
CA VAL A 13 2.46 55.74 16.05
C VAL A 13 3.20 55.50 14.74
N MET A 14 3.80 54.32 14.60
CA MET A 14 4.24 53.79 13.31
C MET A 14 3.10 52.95 12.73
N LEU A 15 2.42 53.56 11.77
CA LEU A 15 1.80 52.96 10.59
C LEU A 15 1.74 51.41 10.59
N LEU A 16 0.70 50.87 11.22
CA LEU A 16 0.09 49.63 10.77
C LEU A 16 -0.56 49.94 9.40
N SER A 17 0.24 49.90 8.35
CA SER A 17 -0.27 49.57 7.03
C SER A 17 -0.76 48.12 7.10
N ILE A 18 -1.99 47.96 7.58
CA ILE A 18 -2.83 46.82 7.25
C ILE A 18 -3.00 46.95 5.74
N GLY A 19 -2.04 46.41 4.98
CA GLY A 19 -2.29 46.06 3.61
C GLY A 19 -3.46 45.10 3.68
N GLY A 20 -4.64 45.56 3.29
CA GLY A 20 -5.74 44.67 3.04
C GLY A 20 -5.21 43.62 2.08
N MET A 21 -5.06 42.38 2.56
CA MET A 21 -5.08 41.23 1.68
C MET A 21 -6.45 41.30 1.03
N ALA A 22 -6.52 41.99 -0.11
CA ALA A 22 -7.63 41.85 -1.01
C ALA A 22 -7.73 40.34 -1.24
N ALA A 23 -8.79 39.72 -0.73
CA ALA A 23 -9.10 38.35 -1.04
C ALA A 23 -9.06 38.27 -2.57
N ALA A 24 -8.04 37.60 -3.11
CA ALA A 24 -7.87 37.47 -4.55
C ALA A 24 -9.20 36.92 -5.07
N SER A 25 -9.87 37.67 -5.95
CA SER A 25 -11.00 37.12 -6.68
C SER A 25 -10.42 35.94 -7.44
N GLN A 26 -10.77 34.74 -7.00
CA GLN A 26 -10.36 33.52 -7.66
C GLN A 26 -10.91 33.62 -9.09
N ASP A 27 -10.02 33.79 -10.06
CA ASP A 27 -10.31 33.96 -11.50
C ASP A 27 -10.93 32.70 -12.14
N TYR A 28 -11.20 31.68 -11.32
CA TYR A 28 -11.99 30.50 -11.62
C TYR A 28 -13.41 30.55 -11.04
N SER A 29 -13.84 31.64 -10.39
CA SER A 29 -15.23 31.75 -9.92
C SER A 29 -16.20 31.88 -11.10
N GLY A 30 -17.28 31.08 -11.07
CA GLY A 30 -18.19 30.89 -12.20
C GLY A 30 -17.63 30.03 -13.34
N HIS A 31 -16.39 29.54 -13.22
CA HIS A 31 -15.79 28.64 -14.20
C HIS A 31 -16.38 27.23 -14.07
N TRP A 32 -16.49 26.48 -15.18
CA TRP A 32 -17.05 25.13 -15.16
C TRP A 32 -16.29 24.13 -14.26
N ALA A 33 -15.03 24.44 -13.95
CA ALA A 33 -14.15 23.66 -13.07
C ALA A 33 -14.05 24.22 -11.64
N GLU A 34 -14.82 25.25 -11.28
CA GLU A 34 -14.72 25.97 -9.99
C GLU A 34 -14.76 25.00 -8.81
N LYS A 35 -15.70 24.04 -8.80
CA LYS A 35 -15.85 23.08 -7.70
C LYS A 35 -14.56 22.27 -7.48
N GLN A 36 -14.00 21.71 -8.55
CA GLN A 36 -12.80 20.87 -8.48
C GLN A 36 -11.56 21.69 -8.12
N VAL A 37 -11.45 22.90 -8.68
CA VAL A 37 -10.34 23.81 -8.38
C VAL A 37 -10.39 24.25 -6.91
N SER A 38 -11.54 24.70 -6.42
CA SER A 38 -11.72 25.09 -5.01
C SER A 38 -11.36 23.96 -4.05
N ASP A 39 -11.81 22.74 -4.34
CA ASP A 39 -11.50 21.56 -3.54
C ASP A 39 -9.98 21.27 -3.50
N TRP A 40 -9.30 21.35 -4.64
CA TRP A 40 -7.86 21.14 -4.71
C TRP A 40 -7.05 22.25 -4.04
N VAL A 41 -7.54 23.49 -4.07
CA VAL A 41 -6.92 24.62 -3.35
C VAL A 41 -7.08 24.45 -1.84
N GLU A 42 -8.27 24.07 -1.37
CA GLU A 42 -8.52 23.82 0.07
C GLU A 42 -7.69 22.65 0.62
N LYS A 43 -7.48 21.63 -0.22
CA LYS A 43 -6.57 20.52 0.07
C LYS A 43 -5.10 20.87 -0.17
N GLU A 44 -4.75 22.10 -0.55
CA GLU A 44 -3.36 22.50 -0.83
C GLU A 44 -2.67 21.64 -1.91
N LEU A 45 -3.45 20.97 -2.77
CA LEU A 45 -2.95 20.15 -3.88
C LEU A 45 -2.48 21.00 -5.07
N ILE A 46 -3.00 22.22 -5.17
CA ILE A 46 -2.65 23.21 -6.17
C ILE A 46 -2.72 24.60 -5.56
N THR A 47 -1.83 25.48 -6.00
CA THR A 47 -1.85 26.90 -5.64
C THR A 47 -2.01 27.75 -6.90
N GLY A 48 -2.39 29.01 -6.72
CA GLY A 48 -2.26 30.02 -7.77
C GLY A 48 -0.78 30.36 -8.06
N TYR A 49 -0.58 31.20 -9.07
CA TYR A 49 0.71 31.78 -9.40
C TYR A 49 1.06 32.92 -8.43
N SER A 50 2.31 33.38 -8.45
CA SER A 50 2.82 34.43 -7.57
C SER A 50 2.13 35.79 -7.76
N ASP A 51 1.45 36.00 -8.89
CA ASP A 51 0.66 37.20 -9.17
C ASP A 51 -0.75 37.16 -8.58
N GLY A 52 -1.12 36.06 -7.90
CA GLY A 52 -2.43 35.86 -7.28
C GLY A 52 -3.49 35.27 -8.21
N SER A 53 -3.18 35.01 -9.48
CA SER A 53 -4.08 34.37 -10.44
C SER A 53 -3.99 32.83 -10.41
N PHE A 54 -5.06 32.12 -10.77
CA PHE A 54 -5.01 30.67 -11.01
C PHE A 54 -4.84 30.33 -12.49
N GLN A 55 -5.37 31.16 -13.39
CA GLN A 55 -5.34 31.01 -14.84
C GLN A 55 -5.92 29.66 -15.31
N PRO A 56 -7.23 29.39 -15.07
CA PRO A 56 -7.83 28.08 -15.35
C PRO A 56 -7.73 27.64 -16.82
N ASN A 57 -7.74 28.60 -17.75
CA ASN A 57 -7.69 28.34 -19.20
C ASN A 57 -6.27 28.38 -19.80
N ALA A 58 -5.24 28.66 -19.00
CA ALA A 58 -3.86 28.59 -19.48
C ALA A 58 -3.43 27.13 -19.65
N SER A 59 -2.63 26.85 -20.68
CA SER A 59 -1.98 25.54 -20.83
C SER A 59 -0.99 25.29 -19.69
N ILE A 60 -0.92 24.05 -19.22
CA ILE A 60 0.03 23.63 -18.17
C ILE A 60 1.26 22.99 -18.80
N THR A 61 2.44 23.25 -18.22
CA THR A 61 3.68 22.58 -18.63
C THR A 61 3.74 21.14 -18.15
N ARG A 62 4.59 20.32 -18.77
CA ARG A 62 4.84 18.93 -18.36
C ARG A 62 5.33 18.86 -16.90
N ALA A 63 6.25 19.73 -16.49
CA ALA A 63 6.74 19.79 -15.13
C ALA A 63 5.64 20.10 -14.11
N GLU A 64 4.79 21.08 -14.38
CA GLU A 64 3.67 21.41 -13.49
C GLU A 64 2.65 20.27 -13.41
N PHE A 65 2.35 19.61 -14.54
CA PHE A 65 1.49 18.44 -14.56
C PHE A 65 2.02 17.30 -13.67
N PHE A 66 3.32 16.99 -13.77
CA PHE A 66 3.97 15.99 -12.92
C PHE A 66 3.97 16.41 -11.44
N ALA A 67 4.16 17.69 -11.15
CA ALA A 67 4.13 18.20 -9.79
C ALA A 67 2.76 17.97 -9.11
N LEU A 68 1.66 18.10 -9.86
CA LEU A 68 0.31 17.81 -9.35
C LEU A 68 0.13 16.33 -9.02
N ILE A 69 0.54 15.42 -9.92
CA ILE A 69 0.49 13.98 -9.67
C ILE A 69 1.34 13.60 -8.46
N ASN A 70 2.58 14.13 -8.38
CA ASN A 70 3.46 13.91 -7.24
C ASN A 70 2.82 14.35 -5.93
N ARG A 71 2.05 15.45 -5.91
CA ARG A 71 1.37 15.91 -4.70
C ARG A 71 0.16 15.06 -4.33
N VAL A 72 -0.59 14.57 -5.33
CA VAL A 72 -1.71 13.63 -5.09
C VAL A 72 -1.22 12.36 -4.39
N PHE A 73 -0.16 11.72 -4.89
CA PHE A 73 0.35 10.48 -4.29
C PHE A 73 1.37 10.70 -3.16
N GLY A 74 1.90 11.90 -3.04
CA GLY A 74 2.97 12.21 -2.07
C GLY A 74 4.28 11.49 -2.38
N PHE A 75 4.63 11.30 -3.66
CA PHE A 75 5.85 10.59 -4.07
C PHE A 75 7.10 11.23 -3.44
N GLU A 76 7.98 10.40 -2.90
CA GLU A 76 9.16 10.86 -2.16
C GLU A 76 10.47 10.47 -2.83
N ARG A 77 10.53 9.25 -3.37
CA ARG A 77 11.73 8.69 -3.98
C ARG A 77 12.09 9.45 -5.24
N LYS A 78 13.39 9.52 -5.53
CA LYS A 78 13.93 10.18 -6.72
C LYS A 78 14.83 9.20 -7.46
N ALA A 79 14.65 9.08 -8.76
CA ALA A 79 15.57 8.38 -9.63
C ALA A 79 16.66 9.34 -10.13
N PRO A 80 17.85 8.84 -10.49
CA PRO A 80 18.85 9.63 -11.21
C PRO A 80 18.24 10.25 -12.48
N ILE A 81 18.67 11.47 -12.79
CA ILE A 81 18.21 12.22 -13.96
C ILE A 81 19.37 12.34 -14.93
N ASP A 82 19.19 11.83 -16.15
CA ASP A 82 20.17 11.89 -17.23
C ASP A 82 19.54 12.50 -18.50
N PHE A 83 18.88 13.66 -18.33
CA PHE A 83 18.26 14.40 -19.43
C PHE A 83 19.03 15.70 -19.70
N THR A 84 19.29 15.98 -20.97
CA THR A 84 20.10 17.14 -21.39
C THR A 84 19.41 18.48 -21.14
N ASP A 85 18.09 18.47 -20.96
CA ASP A 85 17.24 19.65 -20.77
C ASP A 85 16.75 19.84 -19.34
N VAL A 86 17.35 19.13 -18.37
CA VAL A 86 17.04 19.26 -16.94
C VAL A 86 18.25 19.76 -16.18
N SER A 87 18.19 21.01 -15.73
CA SER A 87 19.19 21.57 -14.82
C SER A 87 19.02 20.97 -13.40
N PRO A 88 20.11 20.64 -12.68
CA PRO A 88 20.07 20.29 -11.25
C PRO A 88 19.44 21.37 -10.36
N ASP A 89 19.59 22.64 -10.74
CA ASP A 89 19.10 23.79 -9.96
C ASP A 89 17.66 24.20 -10.32
N ALA A 90 17.05 23.55 -11.32
CA ALA A 90 15.69 23.87 -11.71
C ALA A 90 14.68 23.36 -10.67
N TRP A 91 13.63 24.14 -10.40
CA TRP A 91 12.57 23.75 -9.46
C TRP A 91 11.91 22.39 -9.81
N TYR A 92 11.87 22.06 -11.10
CA TYR A 92 11.29 20.82 -11.61
C TYR A 92 12.26 19.63 -11.57
N ASN A 93 13.52 19.81 -11.15
CA ASN A 93 14.48 18.71 -11.04
C ASN A 93 13.93 17.61 -10.11
N GLU A 94 13.52 17.99 -8.90
CA GLU A 94 12.95 17.04 -7.95
C GLU A 94 11.64 16.42 -8.45
N VAL A 95 10.83 17.22 -9.15
CA VAL A 95 9.55 16.77 -9.70
C VAL A 95 9.77 15.65 -10.72
N ILE A 96 10.75 15.83 -11.60
CA ILE A 96 11.11 14.84 -12.62
C ILE A 96 11.73 13.60 -11.98
N GLY A 97 12.65 13.77 -11.03
CA GLY A 97 13.25 12.64 -10.30
C GLY A 97 12.20 11.76 -9.65
N LYS A 98 11.16 12.36 -9.04
CA LYS A 98 10.01 11.64 -8.47
C LYS A 98 9.16 10.96 -9.52
N ALA A 99 8.88 11.64 -10.63
CA ALA A 99 8.09 11.10 -11.72
C ALA A 99 8.74 9.85 -12.35
N LEU A 100 10.08 9.89 -12.50
CA LEU A 100 10.88 8.76 -12.98
C LEU A 100 10.87 7.60 -11.98
N ALA A 101 11.09 7.88 -10.69
CA ALA A 101 11.08 6.85 -9.65
C ALA A 101 9.73 6.15 -9.53
N ALA A 102 8.64 6.89 -9.69
CA ALA A 102 7.28 6.35 -9.70
C ALA A 102 6.91 5.65 -11.03
N GLY A 103 7.79 5.66 -12.04
CA GLY A 103 7.66 4.90 -13.28
C GLY A 103 6.59 5.42 -14.26
N TYR A 104 5.99 6.58 -14.01
CA TYR A 104 4.91 7.09 -14.85
C TYR A 104 5.39 7.98 -16.02
N VAL A 105 6.71 8.26 -16.09
CA VAL A 105 7.38 8.92 -17.23
C VAL A 105 8.73 8.26 -17.52
N SER A 106 9.18 8.34 -18.78
CA SER A 106 10.47 7.78 -19.22
C SER A 106 11.30 8.72 -20.13
N GLY A 107 10.83 9.94 -20.39
CA GLY A 107 11.48 10.86 -21.33
C GLY A 107 11.24 10.52 -22.82
N TYR A 108 11.94 11.22 -23.70
CA TYR A 108 11.89 11.06 -25.15
C TYR A 108 13.15 10.36 -25.68
N PRO A 109 13.10 9.72 -26.86
CA PRO A 109 14.26 9.04 -27.45
C PRO A 109 15.48 9.92 -27.74
N ASP A 110 15.29 11.25 -27.76
CA ASP A 110 16.36 12.24 -27.97
C ASP A 110 17.11 12.62 -26.68
N GLY A 111 16.83 11.96 -25.55
CA GLY A 111 17.46 12.25 -24.27
C GLY A 111 16.90 13.47 -23.55
N THR A 112 15.69 13.93 -23.93
CA THR A 112 15.00 15.06 -23.29
C THR A 112 13.76 14.63 -22.52
N ILE A 113 13.25 15.49 -21.63
CA ILE A 113 11.91 15.31 -21.01
C ILE A 113 10.97 16.50 -21.24
N ARG A 114 11.51 17.60 -21.75
CA ARG A 114 10.83 18.84 -22.19
C ARG A 114 9.98 19.46 -21.07
N PRO A 115 10.55 19.73 -19.88
CA PRO A 115 9.78 20.06 -18.68
C PRO A 115 8.93 21.34 -18.83
N ASN A 116 9.40 22.31 -19.60
CA ASN A 116 8.72 23.59 -19.83
C ASN A 116 7.76 23.58 -21.02
N ASN A 117 7.70 22.50 -21.80
CA ASN A 117 6.75 22.42 -22.90
C ASN A 117 5.34 22.15 -22.33
N PRO A 118 4.29 22.73 -22.94
CA PRO A 118 2.93 22.31 -22.68
C PRO A 118 2.74 20.81 -22.93
N ILE A 119 1.92 20.15 -22.10
CA ILE A 119 1.59 18.74 -22.30
C ILE A 119 0.33 18.59 -23.16
N THR A 120 0.40 17.70 -24.16
CA THR A 120 -0.77 17.39 -24.99
C THR A 120 -1.74 16.49 -24.23
N ARG A 121 -3.03 16.52 -24.62
CA ARG A 121 -4.08 15.76 -23.95
C ARG A 121 -3.87 14.24 -24.03
N GLN A 122 -3.33 13.73 -25.14
CA GLN A 122 -3.00 12.31 -25.27
C GLN A 122 -1.79 11.89 -24.43
N GLU A 123 -0.80 12.78 -24.25
CA GLU A 123 0.30 12.54 -23.31
C GLU A 123 -0.21 12.56 -21.86
N ALA A 124 -1.07 13.50 -21.51
CA ALA A 124 -1.71 13.55 -20.19
C ALA A 124 -2.50 12.26 -19.87
N ALA A 125 -3.25 11.73 -20.86
CA ALA A 125 -3.97 10.47 -20.70
C ALA A 125 -3.02 9.29 -20.40
N LYS A 126 -1.89 9.19 -21.11
CA LYS A 126 -0.85 8.18 -20.84
C LYS A 126 -0.27 8.34 -19.44
N VAL A 127 0.16 9.56 -19.09
CA VAL A 127 0.81 9.85 -17.81
C VAL A 127 -0.10 9.52 -16.63
N ILE A 128 -1.39 9.92 -16.69
CA ILE A 128 -2.35 9.57 -15.63
C ILE A 128 -2.57 8.06 -15.57
N SER A 129 -2.78 7.40 -16.71
CA SER A 129 -2.99 5.95 -16.73
C SER A 129 -1.84 5.19 -16.05
N LEU A 130 -0.60 5.60 -16.32
CA LEU A 130 0.59 5.00 -15.70
C LEU A 130 0.69 5.33 -14.21
N ALA A 131 0.45 6.58 -13.80
CA ALA A 131 0.55 7.00 -12.40
C ALA A 131 -0.43 6.25 -11.48
N TYR A 132 -1.64 5.99 -11.97
CA TYR A 132 -2.67 5.22 -11.26
C TYR A 132 -2.57 3.71 -11.48
N GLY A 133 -1.60 3.25 -12.29
CA GLY A 133 -1.36 1.82 -12.53
C GLY A 133 -2.51 1.13 -13.28
N TYR A 134 -3.26 1.86 -14.11
CA TYR A 134 -4.35 1.27 -14.88
C TYR A 134 -3.79 0.27 -15.90
N LYS A 135 -4.22 -0.97 -15.76
CA LYS A 135 -3.89 -2.09 -16.65
C LYS A 135 -5.17 -2.61 -17.30
N GLY A 136 -5.06 -3.06 -18.55
CA GLY A 136 -6.14 -3.79 -19.21
C GLY A 136 -6.24 -3.45 -20.69
N SER A 137 -6.81 -4.38 -21.46
CA SER A 137 -7.06 -4.18 -22.88
C SER A 137 -8.44 -3.57 -23.09
N ALA A 138 -8.62 -2.29 -22.76
CA ALA A 138 -9.79 -1.53 -23.22
C ALA A 138 -9.63 -1.30 -24.73
N LYS A 139 -9.92 -2.33 -25.53
CA LYS A 139 -9.84 -2.22 -26.98
C LYS A 139 -11.02 -1.35 -27.43
N GLU A 140 -10.75 -0.43 -28.34
CA GLU A 140 -11.75 0.31 -29.12
C GLU A 140 -12.43 1.53 -28.47
N GLY A 141 -12.36 1.79 -27.16
CA GLY A 141 -13.06 2.95 -26.55
C GLY A 141 -12.68 4.31 -27.14
N TYR A 142 -11.42 4.46 -27.56
CA TYR A 142 -10.93 5.64 -28.28
C TYR A 142 -11.60 5.88 -29.66
N ARG A 143 -12.22 4.86 -30.28
CA ARG A 143 -12.85 4.96 -31.61
C ARG A 143 -14.15 5.73 -31.62
N GLU A 144 -14.73 5.99 -30.45
CA GLU A 144 -15.93 6.78 -30.32
C GLU A 144 -15.69 8.29 -30.50
N PHE A 145 -14.44 8.74 -30.52
CA PHE A 145 -14.10 10.14 -30.76
C PHE A 145 -14.07 10.46 -32.25
N THR A 146 -14.57 11.65 -32.61
CA THR A 146 -14.68 12.07 -34.02
C THR A 146 -13.33 12.31 -34.69
N ASP A 147 -12.29 12.60 -33.91
CA ASP A 147 -10.90 12.86 -34.32
C ASP A 147 -9.97 11.67 -33.99
N VAL A 148 -10.52 10.45 -33.93
CA VAL A 148 -9.77 9.21 -33.65
C VAL A 148 -8.51 9.05 -34.53
N ALA A 149 -8.54 9.54 -35.78
CA ALA A 149 -7.42 9.46 -36.71
C ALA A 149 -6.19 10.28 -36.28
N GLU A 150 -6.36 11.25 -35.40
CA GLU A 150 -5.27 12.07 -34.84
C GLU A 150 -4.67 11.47 -33.56
N ILE A 151 -5.31 10.46 -32.97
CA ILE A 151 -4.82 9.79 -31.77
C ILE A 151 -3.65 8.89 -32.17
N GLY A 152 -2.47 9.13 -31.59
CA GLY A 152 -1.31 8.29 -31.84
C GLY A 152 -1.59 6.83 -31.46
N ALA A 153 -1.10 5.88 -32.26
CA ALA A 153 -1.26 4.44 -31.97
C ALA A 153 -0.70 4.04 -30.60
N TRP A 154 0.32 4.76 -30.11
CA TRP A 154 0.89 4.57 -28.78
C TRP A 154 -0.02 5.07 -27.64
N ALA A 155 -0.99 5.96 -27.95
CA ALA A 155 -1.87 6.59 -26.97
C ALA A 155 -3.25 5.91 -26.88
N SER A 156 -3.65 5.14 -27.89
CA SER A 156 -5.01 4.63 -28.04
C SER A 156 -5.49 3.77 -26.87
N GLU A 157 -4.62 2.96 -26.29
CA GLU A 157 -4.94 2.12 -25.14
C GLU A 157 -5.21 2.98 -23.90
N TYR A 158 -4.34 3.94 -23.59
CA TYR A 158 -4.51 4.85 -22.46
C TYR A 158 -5.77 5.71 -22.60
N VAL A 159 -6.04 6.22 -23.80
CA VAL A 159 -7.26 6.99 -24.07
C VAL A 159 -8.51 6.12 -23.84
N SER A 160 -8.48 4.86 -24.26
CA SER A 160 -9.61 3.94 -24.06
C SER A 160 -9.82 3.60 -22.60
N LEU A 161 -8.76 3.33 -21.85
CA LEU A 161 -8.82 3.06 -20.40
C LEU A 161 -9.38 4.25 -19.63
N MET A 162 -8.88 5.45 -19.92
CA MET A 162 -9.32 6.69 -19.29
C MET A 162 -10.78 7.01 -19.60
N LYS A 163 -11.26 6.66 -20.81
CA LYS A 163 -12.67 6.78 -21.17
C LYS A 163 -13.55 5.76 -20.44
N GLN A 164 -13.14 4.50 -20.42
CA GLN A 164 -13.86 3.43 -19.72
C GLN A 164 -14.03 3.75 -18.23
N LYS A 165 -13.01 4.34 -17.60
CA LYS A 165 -13.04 4.79 -16.19
C LYS A 165 -13.80 6.11 -15.98
N GLY A 166 -14.38 6.71 -17.03
CA GLY A 166 -15.13 7.96 -16.95
C GLY A 166 -14.28 9.20 -16.66
N ILE A 167 -12.95 9.09 -16.74
CA ILE A 167 -12.03 10.21 -16.47
C ILE A 167 -12.04 11.19 -17.66
N ILE A 168 -12.04 10.64 -18.88
CA ILE A 168 -12.11 11.40 -20.13
C ILE A 168 -13.46 11.14 -20.81
N THR A 169 -14.19 12.21 -21.09
CA THR A 169 -15.49 12.16 -21.78
C THR A 169 -15.44 12.72 -23.21
N GLY A 170 -14.35 13.40 -23.58
CA GLY A 170 -14.26 14.22 -24.80
C GLY A 170 -14.83 15.63 -24.62
N TYR A 171 -14.73 16.43 -25.67
CA TYR A 171 -15.29 17.76 -25.79
C TYR A 171 -16.75 17.71 -26.26
N PRO A 172 -17.54 18.80 -26.09
CA PRO A 172 -18.95 18.84 -26.52
C PRO A 172 -19.18 18.58 -28.02
N ASP A 173 -18.16 18.79 -28.86
CA ASP A 173 -18.21 18.52 -30.31
C ASP A 173 -17.94 17.03 -30.66
N GLY A 174 -17.73 16.18 -29.65
CA GLY A 174 -17.43 14.76 -29.80
C GLY A 174 -15.96 14.44 -30.06
N SER A 175 -15.08 15.44 -30.11
CA SER A 175 -13.63 15.25 -30.27
C SER A 175 -12.95 14.89 -28.96
N PHE A 176 -11.79 14.23 -29.04
CA PHE A 176 -10.88 14.05 -27.92
C PHE A 176 -9.90 15.22 -27.80
N GLY A 177 -9.40 15.75 -28.92
CA GLY A 177 -8.35 16.76 -29.01
C GLY A 177 -6.96 16.23 -28.67
N PRO A 178 -6.44 15.15 -29.31
CA PRO A 178 -5.22 14.47 -28.88
C PRO A 178 -3.98 15.36 -28.89
N ASN A 179 -3.87 16.27 -29.87
CA ASN A 179 -2.74 17.18 -30.05
C ASN A 179 -2.94 18.55 -29.36
N GLN A 180 -4.11 18.77 -28.74
CA GLN A 180 -4.36 20.01 -28.00
C GLN A 180 -3.62 19.99 -26.67
N ASN A 181 -3.07 21.14 -26.28
CA ASN A 181 -2.44 21.30 -24.97
C ASN A 181 -3.53 21.39 -23.90
N ILE A 182 -3.42 20.58 -22.85
CA ILE A 182 -4.40 20.57 -21.77
C ILE A 182 -4.28 21.86 -20.93
N THR A 183 -5.42 22.41 -20.54
CA THR A 183 -5.47 23.55 -19.63
C THR A 183 -5.26 23.14 -18.18
N ARG A 184 -4.95 24.12 -17.32
CA ARG A 184 -4.82 23.91 -15.88
C ARG A 184 -6.12 23.39 -15.25
N ALA A 185 -7.27 23.93 -15.66
CA ALA A 185 -8.59 23.49 -15.18
C ALA A 185 -8.92 22.05 -15.63
N GLU A 186 -8.67 21.70 -16.89
CA GLU A 186 -8.87 20.34 -17.37
C GLU A 186 -7.97 19.33 -16.66
N THR A 187 -6.73 19.72 -16.35
CA THR A 187 -5.80 18.90 -15.57
C THR A 187 -6.37 18.58 -14.19
N VAL A 188 -6.82 19.61 -13.46
CA VAL A 188 -7.43 19.42 -12.14
C VAL A 188 -8.67 18.53 -12.22
N VAL A 189 -9.52 18.72 -13.24
CA VAL A 189 -10.74 17.91 -13.40
C VAL A 189 -10.43 16.45 -13.73
N MET A 190 -9.48 16.19 -14.62
CA MET A 190 -9.07 14.83 -14.97
C MET A 190 -8.45 14.11 -13.77
N LEU A 191 -7.56 14.77 -13.04
CA LEU A 191 -6.98 14.19 -11.82
C LEU A 191 -8.02 14.05 -10.70
N SER A 192 -8.97 14.98 -10.55
CA SER A 192 -10.08 14.84 -9.60
C SER A 192 -10.92 13.60 -9.87
N ARG A 193 -11.25 13.35 -11.14
CA ARG A 193 -12.01 12.17 -11.56
C ARG A 193 -11.20 10.88 -11.34
N ALA A 194 -9.90 10.90 -11.62
CA ALA A 194 -9.03 9.76 -11.41
C ALA A 194 -8.84 9.45 -9.90
N SER A 195 -8.71 10.46 -9.06
CA SER A 195 -8.50 10.31 -7.61
C SER A 195 -9.76 10.00 -6.82
N GLY A 196 -10.91 10.54 -7.25
CA GLY A 196 -12.09 10.59 -6.39
C GLY A 196 -11.81 11.40 -5.11
N GLN A 197 -12.04 10.82 -3.94
CA GLN A 197 -11.77 11.48 -2.66
C GLN A 197 -10.29 11.40 -2.29
N ILE A 198 -9.72 12.50 -1.81
CA ILE A 198 -8.32 12.57 -1.35
C ILE A 198 -8.29 12.96 0.12
N TYR A 199 -7.84 12.05 0.98
CA TYR A 199 -7.61 12.30 2.40
C TYR A 199 -6.14 12.61 2.64
N ASN A 200 -5.83 13.90 2.71
CA ASN A 200 -4.48 14.43 2.86
C ASN A 200 -4.23 15.16 4.19
N LYS A 201 -5.14 14.97 5.15
CA LYS A 201 -5.02 15.44 6.53
C LYS A 201 -5.39 14.28 7.44
N ALA A 202 -4.72 14.16 8.59
CA ALA A 202 -5.08 13.16 9.59
C ALA A 202 -6.51 13.42 10.10
N GLY A 203 -7.25 12.35 10.39
CA GLY A 203 -8.65 12.46 10.78
C GLY A 203 -9.41 11.15 10.62
N VAL A 204 -10.66 11.17 11.07
CA VAL A 204 -11.62 10.07 10.92
C VAL A 204 -12.60 10.44 9.83
N TYR A 205 -12.84 9.54 8.88
CA TYR A 205 -13.74 9.72 7.76
C TYR A 205 -14.66 8.51 7.61
N SER A 206 -15.94 8.76 7.37
CA SER A 206 -16.98 7.73 7.37
C SER A 206 -18.05 7.92 6.29
N GLU A 207 -17.76 8.74 5.28
CA GLU A 207 -18.68 8.97 4.17
C GLU A 207 -18.35 8.02 3.02
N ASP A 208 -19.37 7.34 2.49
CA ASP A 208 -19.22 6.47 1.32
C ASP A 208 -18.61 7.24 0.12
N ALA A 209 -17.77 6.54 -0.64
CA ALA A 209 -17.11 7.09 -1.81
C ALA A 209 -17.62 6.41 -3.10
N GLU A 210 -18.30 7.20 -3.95
CA GLU A 210 -18.81 6.77 -5.27
C GLU A 210 -17.71 6.45 -6.30
N GLY A 211 -16.46 6.81 -6.00
CA GLY A 211 -15.31 6.60 -6.88
C GLY A 211 -14.10 6.13 -6.10
N ASN A 212 -12.92 6.46 -6.61
CA ASN A 212 -11.66 6.10 -5.96
C ASN A 212 -11.46 6.91 -4.67
N VAL A 213 -10.57 6.40 -3.80
CA VAL A 213 -10.09 7.08 -2.61
C VAL A 213 -8.56 7.04 -2.61
N ILE A 214 -7.92 8.16 -2.31
CA ILE A 214 -6.48 8.25 -2.06
C ILE A 214 -6.25 8.72 -0.63
N ILE A 215 -5.48 7.96 0.13
CA ILE A 215 -4.91 8.38 1.40
C ILE A 215 -3.43 8.65 1.18
N ASN A 216 -2.99 9.89 1.32
CA ASN A 216 -1.58 10.27 1.16
C ASN A 216 -1.00 10.91 2.42
N GLN A 217 -1.65 10.71 3.57
CA GLN A 217 -1.25 11.29 4.84
C GLN A 217 -1.42 10.25 5.95
N SER A 218 -0.44 10.20 6.86
CA SER A 218 -0.50 9.35 8.05
C SER A 218 -1.53 9.85 9.06
N GLY A 219 -2.11 8.94 9.84
CA GLY A 219 -3.12 9.26 10.87
C GLY A 219 -4.53 9.40 10.30
N VAL A 220 -4.76 8.93 9.07
CA VAL A 220 -6.09 8.80 8.50
C VAL A 220 -6.72 7.50 8.98
N ILE A 221 -7.97 7.60 9.43
CA ILE A 221 -8.83 6.50 9.83
C ILE A 221 -10.07 6.53 8.93
N LEU A 222 -10.32 5.44 8.21
CA LEU A 222 -11.60 5.24 7.51
C LEU A 222 -12.47 4.31 8.34
N GLU A 223 -13.72 4.69 8.56
CA GLU A 223 -14.65 3.98 9.44
C GLU A 223 -16.02 3.78 8.79
N SER A 224 -16.48 2.54 8.74
CA SER A 224 -17.84 2.16 8.32
C SER A 224 -18.27 2.75 6.97
N MET A 225 -17.40 2.69 5.96
CA MET A 225 -17.69 3.23 4.62
C MET A 225 -17.47 2.22 3.51
N THR A 226 -18.21 2.40 2.41
CA THR A 226 -18.04 1.69 1.16
C THR A 226 -17.33 2.57 0.14
N ILE A 227 -16.31 2.01 -0.51
CA ILE A 227 -15.59 2.62 -1.63
C ILE A 227 -15.97 1.86 -2.89
N ALA A 228 -16.70 2.51 -3.79
CA ALA A 228 -17.14 1.92 -5.05
C ALA A 228 -16.01 1.74 -6.08
N GLY A 229 -14.96 2.58 -6.00
CA GLY A 229 -13.76 2.48 -6.81
C GLY A 229 -12.59 1.77 -6.11
N ASP A 230 -11.39 2.16 -6.50
CA ASP A 230 -10.12 1.70 -5.95
C ASP A 230 -9.72 2.54 -4.72
N LEU A 231 -9.05 1.92 -3.74
CA LEU A 231 -8.43 2.59 -2.59
C LEU A 231 -6.91 2.59 -2.75
N TYR A 232 -6.28 3.77 -2.73
CA TYR A 232 -4.82 3.92 -2.78
C TYR A 232 -4.29 4.42 -1.44
N LEU A 233 -3.52 3.59 -0.75
CA LEU A 233 -2.68 4.00 0.40
C LEU A 233 -1.34 4.47 -0.16
N ALA A 234 -1.23 5.75 -0.46
CA ALA A 234 -0.17 6.33 -1.28
C ALA A 234 1.14 6.60 -0.51
N GLU A 235 2.24 6.83 -1.24
CA GLU A 235 3.58 7.07 -0.69
C GLU A 235 3.64 8.23 0.33
N GLY A 236 2.76 9.22 0.22
CA GLY A 236 2.69 10.33 1.17
C GLY A 236 2.40 9.93 2.63
N ILE A 237 1.88 8.71 2.86
CA ILE A 237 1.77 8.12 4.20
C ILE A 237 3.15 7.94 4.85
N ARG A 238 4.20 7.77 4.03
CA ARG A 238 5.58 7.47 4.46
C ARG A 238 5.61 6.21 5.31
N GLU A 239 6.37 6.22 6.41
CA GLU A 239 6.40 5.16 7.42
C GLU A 239 5.25 5.25 8.44
N GLY A 240 4.28 6.15 8.22
CA GLY A 240 3.17 6.39 9.13
C GLY A 240 2.08 5.31 9.08
N GLN A 241 1.07 5.48 9.92
CA GLN A 241 -0.03 4.53 10.08
C GLN A 241 -1.32 5.02 9.40
N VAL A 242 -2.09 4.07 8.85
CA VAL A 242 -3.49 4.23 8.43
C VAL A 242 -4.30 3.10 9.06
N THR A 243 -5.53 3.40 9.46
CA THR A 243 -6.45 2.41 10.03
C THR A 243 -7.75 2.37 9.22
N LEU A 244 -8.16 1.18 8.79
CA LEU A 244 -9.40 0.93 8.07
C LEU A 244 -10.28 0.06 8.97
N LYS A 245 -11.49 0.54 9.29
CA LYS A 245 -12.43 -0.14 10.20
C LYS A 245 -13.79 -0.31 9.54
N GLY A 246 -14.23 -1.54 9.32
CA GLY A 246 -15.53 -1.80 8.68
C GLY A 246 -15.61 -1.26 7.25
N VAL A 247 -14.47 -1.14 6.55
CA VAL A 247 -14.41 -0.59 5.20
C VAL A 247 -14.60 -1.68 4.16
N THR A 248 -15.46 -1.43 3.17
CA THR A 248 -15.63 -2.31 2.00
C THR A 248 -15.09 -1.61 0.75
N VAL A 249 -14.18 -2.25 0.01
CA VAL A 249 -13.65 -1.73 -1.26
C VAL A 249 -14.10 -2.63 -2.40
N LYS A 250 -14.80 -2.05 -3.39
CA LYS A 250 -15.30 -2.79 -4.55
C LYS A 250 -14.25 -2.95 -5.64
N GLY A 251 -13.36 -1.97 -5.81
CA GLY A 251 -12.19 -2.05 -6.68
C GLY A 251 -10.97 -2.66 -5.99
N ASP A 252 -9.79 -2.26 -6.45
CA ASP A 252 -8.51 -2.69 -5.88
C ASP A 252 -8.14 -1.85 -4.66
N THR A 253 -7.53 -2.48 -3.66
CA THR A 253 -6.82 -1.77 -2.60
C THR A 253 -5.32 -1.83 -2.88
N VAL A 254 -4.67 -0.69 -3.07
CA VAL A 254 -3.25 -0.60 -3.46
C VAL A 254 -2.44 0.08 -2.35
N VAL A 255 -1.46 -0.63 -1.80
CA VAL A 255 -0.59 -0.16 -0.72
C VAL A 255 0.78 0.22 -1.29
N LYS A 256 1.07 1.53 -1.26
CA LYS A 256 2.34 2.15 -1.68
C LYS A 256 3.03 2.92 -0.55
N GLY A 257 2.33 3.18 0.55
CA GLY A 257 2.86 3.81 1.77
C GLY A 257 2.61 2.92 3.00
N GLY A 258 3.16 3.35 4.14
CA GLY A 258 3.16 2.60 5.40
C GLY A 258 4.56 2.06 5.76
N GLY A 259 4.83 1.98 7.06
CA GLY A 259 6.03 1.34 7.62
C GLY A 259 5.76 0.01 8.34
N ILE A 260 6.70 -0.44 9.16
CA ILE A 260 6.67 -1.75 9.84
C ILE A 260 5.61 -1.91 10.94
N ASN A 261 4.99 -0.82 11.39
CA ASN A 261 3.91 -0.83 12.39
C ASN A 261 2.63 -0.18 11.81
N SER A 262 2.41 -0.34 10.52
CA SER A 262 1.38 0.40 9.80
C SER A 262 0.29 -0.50 9.21
N ILE A 263 -0.64 0.14 8.51
CA ILE A 263 -1.83 -0.41 7.83
C ILE A 263 -2.59 -1.44 8.67
N ILE A 264 -3.53 -0.95 9.47
CA ILE A 264 -4.42 -1.78 10.27
C ILE A 264 -5.76 -1.92 9.53
N ILE A 265 -6.19 -3.16 9.31
CA ILE A 265 -7.42 -3.51 8.60
C ILE A 265 -8.29 -4.34 9.55
N GLU A 266 -9.38 -3.75 10.03
CA GLU A 266 -10.27 -4.32 11.04
C GLU A 266 -11.68 -4.45 10.47
N ASN A 267 -12.23 -5.67 10.44
CA ASN A 267 -13.58 -5.96 9.94
C ASN A 267 -13.83 -5.48 8.48
N CYS A 268 -12.82 -5.52 7.61
CA CYS A 268 -12.93 -5.02 6.24
C CYS A 268 -13.23 -6.10 5.18
N GLN A 269 -13.67 -5.68 4.00
CA GLN A 269 -13.92 -6.58 2.87
C GLN A 269 -13.26 -6.03 1.60
N PHE A 270 -12.22 -6.71 1.11
CA PHE A 270 -11.49 -6.34 -0.11
C PHE A 270 -11.53 -7.46 -1.13
N SER A 271 -11.89 -7.12 -2.38
CA SER A 271 -11.78 -8.09 -3.48
C SER A 271 -10.32 -8.43 -3.77
N ARG A 272 -9.45 -7.42 -3.79
CA ARG A 272 -8.02 -7.59 -4.05
C ARG A 272 -7.19 -6.55 -3.32
N LEU A 273 -6.10 -7.00 -2.71
CA LEU A 273 -5.07 -6.20 -2.08
C LEU A 273 -3.78 -6.31 -2.88
N ILE A 274 -3.19 -5.20 -3.29
CA ILE A 274 -1.93 -5.14 -4.02
C ILE A 274 -0.93 -4.34 -3.20
N ILE A 275 0.20 -4.95 -2.86
CA ILE A 275 1.25 -4.29 -2.07
C ILE A 275 2.46 -4.04 -2.98
N ILE A 276 2.78 -2.76 -3.18
CA ILE A 276 3.89 -2.28 -4.02
C ILE A 276 4.58 -1.15 -3.25
N LYS A 277 5.18 -1.51 -2.12
CA LYS A 277 5.94 -0.58 -1.27
C LYS A 277 7.41 -0.76 -1.55
N GLU A 278 8.00 0.25 -2.16
CA GLU A 278 9.41 0.18 -2.50
C GLU A 278 10.29 0.91 -1.49
N GLY A 279 11.55 0.47 -1.40
CA GLY A 279 12.60 1.02 -0.55
C GLY A 279 12.55 0.59 0.92
N ASN A 280 11.36 0.37 1.51
CA ASN A 280 11.19 -0.06 2.90
C ASN A 280 10.05 -1.08 3.03
N LYS A 281 10.09 -1.90 4.08
CA LYS A 281 9.07 -2.91 4.39
C LYS A 281 7.81 -2.27 4.99
N VAL A 282 6.64 -2.68 4.49
CA VAL A 282 5.33 -2.32 5.06
C VAL A 282 4.74 -3.50 5.83
N ARG A 283 4.08 -3.21 6.96
CA ARG A 283 3.20 -4.16 7.65
C ARG A 283 1.76 -3.92 7.23
N VAL A 284 1.02 -5.01 7.05
CA VAL A 284 -0.42 -5.01 6.91
C VAL A 284 -0.99 -5.99 7.92
N LEU A 285 -1.77 -5.48 8.87
CA LEU A 285 -2.40 -6.27 9.93
C LEU A 285 -3.90 -6.45 9.62
N ALA A 286 -4.35 -7.69 9.47
CA ALA A 286 -5.75 -8.05 9.33
C ALA A 286 -6.32 -8.61 10.64
N THR A 287 -7.44 -8.05 11.12
CA THR A 287 -8.11 -8.49 12.36
C THR A 287 -9.62 -8.60 12.21
N GLY A 288 -10.26 -9.25 13.19
CA GLY A 288 -11.71 -9.35 13.26
C GLY A 288 -12.29 -10.10 12.06
N SER A 289 -13.43 -9.64 11.55
CA SER A 289 -14.12 -10.27 10.41
C SER A 289 -13.53 -9.91 9.04
N THR A 290 -12.26 -9.54 8.98
CA THR A 290 -11.63 -9.09 7.72
C THR A 290 -11.55 -10.23 6.72
N THR A 291 -11.88 -9.95 5.45
CA THR A 291 -11.73 -10.86 4.31
C THR A 291 -11.11 -10.12 3.13
N ILE A 292 -10.04 -10.69 2.57
CA ILE A 292 -9.32 -10.21 1.39
C ILE A 292 -9.21 -11.38 0.43
N ASN A 293 -9.94 -11.38 -0.70
CA ASN A 293 -10.00 -12.60 -1.55
C ASN A 293 -8.66 -12.92 -2.22
N GLU A 294 -7.98 -11.91 -2.76
CA GLU A 294 -6.68 -12.03 -3.43
C GLU A 294 -5.68 -11.01 -2.85
N THR A 295 -4.47 -11.46 -2.53
CA THR A 295 -3.36 -10.59 -2.12
C THR A 295 -2.19 -10.75 -3.06
N LEU A 296 -1.79 -9.68 -3.74
CA LEU A 296 -0.65 -9.64 -4.65
C LEU A 296 0.49 -8.83 -4.05
N LEU A 297 1.58 -9.49 -3.68
CA LEU A 297 2.81 -8.85 -3.24
C LEU A 297 3.71 -8.60 -4.45
N GLN A 298 3.95 -7.33 -4.77
CA GLN A 298 4.93 -6.90 -5.78
C GLN A 298 6.18 -6.27 -5.12
N SER A 299 6.28 -6.36 -3.81
CA SER A 299 7.41 -5.92 -2.98
C SER A 299 7.48 -6.77 -1.71
N GLY A 300 8.58 -6.67 -0.95
CA GLY A 300 8.65 -7.23 0.40
C GLY A 300 7.59 -6.59 1.33
N ALA A 301 7.03 -7.40 2.23
CA ALA A 301 5.96 -6.99 3.13
C ALA A 301 5.86 -7.92 4.35
N MET A 302 5.23 -7.44 5.43
CA MET A 302 4.75 -8.27 6.53
C MET A 302 3.23 -8.39 6.46
N LEU A 303 2.75 -9.61 6.26
CA LEU A 303 1.33 -9.93 6.37
C LEU A 303 1.11 -10.56 7.75
N GLU A 304 0.32 -9.89 8.58
CA GLU A 304 0.06 -10.33 9.94
C GLU A 304 -1.44 -10.45 10.21
N GLN A 305 -1.82 -11.52 10.90
CA GLN A 305 -3.21 -11.79 11.25
C GLN A 305 -3.34 -12.02 12.75
N GLU A 306 -4.25 -11.29 13.36
CA GLU A 306 -4.48 -11.35 14.81
C GLU A 306 -5.97 -11.34 15.13
N ASN A 307 -6.40 -12.18 16.07
CA ASN A 307 -7.80 -12.24 16.54
C ASN A 307 -8.82 -12.31 15.38
N LEU A 308 -8.47 -13.06 14.34
CA LEU A 308 -9.22 -13.13 13.10
C LEU A 308 -10.42 -14.07 13.25
N THR A 309 -11.59 -13.60 12.82
CA THR A 309 -12.83 -14.38 12.69
C THR A 309 -13.30 -14.50 11.24
N GLY A 310 -12.78 -13.65 10.34
CA GLY A 310 -12.92 -13.76 8.90
C GLY A 310 -11.84 -14.63 8.27
N GLU A 311 -11.75 -14.59 6.93
CA GLU A 311 -10.75 -15.36 6.15
C GLU A 311 -9.38 -14.70 6.14
N GLY A 312 -9.29 -13.39 6.42
CA GLY A 312 -8.03 -12.66 6.46
C GLY A 312 -7.44 -12.49 5.08
N PHE A 313 -6.16 -12.81 4.91
CA PHE A 313 -5.52 -12.85 3.59
C PHE A 313 -5.85 -14.16 2.89
N GLY A 314 -6.70 -14.08 1.85
CA GLY A 314 -7.02 -15.19 0.94
C GLY A 314 -5.82 -15.57 0.07
N TYR A 315 -6.03 -15.86 -1.21
CA TYR A 315 -4.95 -16.35 -2.07
C TYR A 315 -3.80 -15.34 -2.17
N VAL A 316 -2.64 -15.65 -1.59
CA VAL A 316 -1.47 -14.78 -1.58
C VAL A 316 -0.53 -15.15 -2.71
N THR A 317 -0.25 -14.22 -3.62
CA THR A 317 0.78 -14.37 -4.66
C THR A 317 1.96 -13.45 -4.38
N ILE A 318 3.15 -14.03 -4.25
CA ILE A 318 4.41 -13.29 -4.29
C ILE A 318 4.87 -13.21 -5.75
N ALA A 319 4.65 -12.05 -6.37
CA ALA A 319 4.75 -11.86 -7.81
C ALA A 319 6.18 -12.00 -8.36
N GLU A 320 6.32 -12.11 -9.68
CA GLU A 320 7.61 -11.97 -10.33
C GLU A 320 8.13 -10.52 -10.26
N GLY A 321 9.45 -10.35 -10.42
CA GLY A 321 10.07 -9.02 -10.56
C GLY A 321 10.27 -8.25 -9.26
N LEU A 322 10.16 -8.90 -8.09
CA LEU A 322 10.62 -8.34 -6.83
C LEU A 322 12.15 -8.18 -6.82
N ASP A 323 12.64 -7.26 -6.01
CA ASP A 323 14.07 -7.17 -5.70
C ASP A 323 14.57 -8.51 -5.13
N GLY A 324 15.72 -8.99 -5.61
CA GLY A 324 16.23 -10.34 -5.37
C GLY A 324 16.69 -10.64 -3.92
N ASP A 325 16.45 -9.73 -2.98
CA ASP A 325 16.63 -9.89 -1.54
C ASP A 325 15.39 -9.46 -0.73
N ALA A 326 14.25 -9.25 -1.41
CA ALA A 326 13.00 -8.89 -0.77
C ALA A 326 12.60 -9.94 0.27
N LEU A 327 12.21 -9.44 1.45
CA LEU A 327 11.75 -10.24 2.57
C LEU A 327 10.22 -10.17 2.68
N VAL A 328 9.59 -11.34 2.66
CA VAL A 328 8.16 -11.52 2.96
C VAL A 328 8.02 -12.24 4.28
N GLU A 329 7.31 -11.61 5.22
CA GLU A 329 7.02 -12.19 6.53
C GLU A 329 5.52 -12.51 6.63
N LEU A 330 5.23 -13.73 7.04
CA LEU A 330 3.90 -14.32 7.13
C LEU A 330 3.64 -14.71 8.58
N ILE A 331 2.74 -14.02 9.24
CA ILE A 331 2.44 -14.22 10.65
C ILE A 331 0.95 -14.57 10.80
N GLY A 332 0.66 -15.80 11.24
CA GLY A 332 -0.70 -16.32 11.42
C GLY A 332 -1.07 -17.44 10.43
N ASN A 333 -2.37 -17.58 10.14
CA ASN A 333 -2.91 -18.73 9.39
C ASN A 333 -3.25 -18.37 7.94
N PHE A 334 -2.63 -19.02 6.96
CA PHE A 334 -2.86 -18.75 5.53
C PHE A 334 -3.40 -19.99 4.82
N GLU A 335 -4.41 -19.83 3.97
CA GLU A 335 -4.96 -20.95 3.18
C GLU A 335 -4.05 -21.31 2.00
N SER A 336 -3.60 -20.30 1.24
CA SER A 336 -2.82 -20.55 0.04
C SER A 336 -1.83 -19.43 -0.24
N ILE A 337 -0.58 -19.82 -0.47
CA ILE A 337 0.52 -18.94 -0.82
C ILE A 337 1.23 -19.51 -2.05
N GLU A 338 1.33 -18.71 -3.10
CA GLU A 338 2.09 -19.02 -4.30
C GLU A 338 3.28 -18.06 -4.45
N ILE A 339 4.48 -18.63 -4.54
CA ILE A 339 5.72 -17.91 -4.73
C ILE A 339 6.13 -18.01 -6.20
N ARG A 340 6.09 -16.88 -6.91
CA ARG A 340 6.57 -16.75 -8.30
C ARG A 340 7.88 -15.96 -8.41
N ALA A 341 8.22 -15.20 -7.38
CA ALA A 341 9.42 -14.38 -7.33
C ALA A 341 10.72 -15.20 -7.34
N GLU A 342 11.79 -14.61 -7.86
CA GLU A 342 13.15 -15.15 -7.79
C GLU A 342 13.97 -14.46 -6.70
N GLY A 343 14.87 -15.18 -6.01
CA GLY A 343 15.82 -14.64 -5.04
C GLY A 343 15.27 -14.30 -3.66
N ILE A 344 13.96 -14.42 -3.44
CA ILE A 344 13.32 -13.89 -2.24
C ILE A 344 13.61 -14.69 -0.95
N GLN A 345 13.43 -14.01 0.18
CA GLN A 345 13.36 -14.60 1.51
C GLN A 345 11.90 -14.61 1.99
N VAL A 346 11.41 -15.77 2.43
CA VAL A 346 10.09 -15.91 3.05
C VAL A 346 10.27 -16.43 4.47
N GLN A 347 9.65 -15.77 5.43
CA GLN A 347 9.66 -16.17 6.83
C GLN A 347 8.23 -16.41 7.29
N ALA A 348 7.96 -17.58 7.87
CA ALA A 348 6.64 -17.92 8.40
C ALA A 348 6.69 -18.20 9.90
N SER A 349 5.72 -17.68 10.66
CA SER A 349 5.62 -17.87 12.11
C SER A 349 4.19 -17.80 12.64
N GLY A 350 3.97 -18.33 13.85
CA GLY A 350 2.74 -18.10 14.62
C GLY A 350 1.45 -18.69 14.04
N GLY A 351 1.51 -19.72 13.20
CA GLY A 351 0.31 -20.32 12.59
C GLY A 351 0.56 -21.34 11.49
N THR A 352 -0.52 -21.69 10.78
CA THR A 352 -0.50 -22.71 9.73
C THR A 352 -0.54 -22.12 8.33
N ILE A 353 0.24 -22.64 7.40
CA ILE A 353 0.05 -22.43 5.96
C ILE A 353 -0.52 -23.72 5.37
N GLU A 354 -1.77 -23.70 4.89
CA GLU A 354 -2.38 -24.92 4.35
C GLU A 354 -1.73 -25.34 3.03
N ASN A 355 -1.58 -24.41 2.09
CA ASN A 355 -0.93 -24.67 0.80
C ASN A 355 0.18 -23.64 0.56
N LEU A 356 1.41 -24.13 0.38
CA LEU A 356 2.57 -23.33 0.04
C LEU A 356 3.17 -23.87 -1.26
N GLU A 357 3.06 -23.10 -2.33
CA GLU A 357 3.57 -23.46 -3.64
C GLU A 357 4.76 -22.57 -4.04
N VAL A 358 5.85 -23.20 -4.45
CA VAL A 358 6.93 -22.53 -5.20
C VAL A 358 6.71 -22.83 -6.68
N ALA A 359 6.30 -21.82 -7.42
CA ALA A 359 5.94 -21.94 -8.82
C ALA A 359 7.15 -22.26 -9.72
N GLN A 360 6.88 -22.75 -10.93
CA GLN A 360 7.92 -22.95 -11.92
C GLN A 360 8.59 -21.62 -12.28
N GLY A 361 9.92 -21.59 -12.30
CA GLY A 361 10.70 -20.38 -12.59
C GLY A 361 11.14 -19.59 -11.35
N ALA A 362 10.52 -19.80 -10.19
CA ALA A 362 10.88 -19.14 -8.93
C ALA A 362 12.19 -19.72 -8.34
N THR A 363 13.34 -19.26 -8.86
CA THR A 363 14.66 -19.75 -8.43
C THR A 363 15.20 -19.00 -7.21
N ASN A 364 16.16 -19.60 -6.50
CA ASN A 364 16.84 -18.99 -5.34
C ASN A 364 15.90 -18.56 -4.20
N VAL A 365 14.75 -19.23 -4.08
CA VAL A 365 13.79 -18.98 -2.99
C VAL A 365 14.32 -19.63 -1.71
N ASN A 366 14.29 -18.87 -0.62
CA ASN A 366 14.60 -19.36 0.72
C ASN A 366 13.38 -19.17 1.62
N ILE A 367 12.95 -20.25 2.27
CA ILE A 367 11.80 -20.27 3.17
C ILE A 367 12.30 -20.66 4.56
N ASP A 368 12.09 -19.82 5.56
CA ASP A 368 12.41 -20.12 6.95
C ASP A 368 11.13 -20.29 7.77
N LEU A 369 10.99 -21.47 8.38
CA LEU A 369 9.82 -21.86 9.16
C LEU A 369 10.13 -21.78 10.66
N ALA A 370 9.55 -20.81 11.36
CA ALA A 370 9.68 -20.70 12.80
C ALA A 370 9.08 -21.93 13.52
N ARG A 371 9.50 -22.18 14.77
CA ARG A 371 9.11 -23.38 15.54
C ARG A 371 7.60 -23.57 15.68
N ASP A 372 6.85 -22.48 15.67
CA ASP A 372 5.40 -22.42 15.81
C ASP A 372 4.68 -22.25 14.47
N SER A 373 5.38 -22.51 13.36
CA SER A 373 4.77 -22.58 12.03
C SER A 373 4.62 -24.03 11.57
N ASP A 374 3.48 -24.31 10.94
CA ASP A 374 3.20 -25.61 10.32
C ASP A 374 2.74 -25.41 8.87
N VAL A 375 3.33 -26.13 7.93
CA VAL A 375 2.90 -26.17 6.53
C VAL A 375 2.20 -27.49 6.27
N THR A 376 0.94 -27.48 5.82
CA THR A 376 0.19 -28.71 5.54
C THR A 376 0.65 -29.33 4.22
N ASN A 377 0.61 -28.56 3.13
CA ASN A 377 1.01 -29.00 1.79
C ASN A 377 2.06 -28.04 1.23
N LEU A 378 3.30 -28.50 1.13
CA LEU A 378 4.37 -27.83 0.39
C LEU A 378 4.48 -28.43 -1.02
N THR A 379 4.34 -27.62 -2.06
CA THR A 379 4.59 -28.02 -3.45
C THR A 379 5.76 -27.24 -4.02
N THR A 380 6.74 -27.92 -4.61
CA THR A 380 7.93 -27.27 -5.17
C THR A 380 8.10 -27.61 -6.64
N ASN A 381 7.91 -26.61 -7.50
CA ASN A 381 8.08 -26.67 -8.96
C ASN A 381 9.36 -25.96 -9.45
N ALA A 382 10.09 -25.29 -8.54
CA ALA A 382 11.42 -24.74 -8.74
C ALA A 382 12.32 -25.02 -7.52
N PRO A 383 13.67 -25.02 -7.68
CA PRO A 383 14.59 -25.29 -6.58
C PRO A 383 14.41 -24.28 -5.44
N VAL A 384 14.20 -24.79 -4.23
CA VAL A 384 13.97 -24.01 -3.01
C VAL A 384 14.79 -24.55 -1.86
N THR A 385 15.23 -23.67 -0.96
CA THR A 385 15.76 -24.07 0.35
C THR A 385 14.74 -23.76 1.43
N VAL A 386 14.30 -24.78 2.17
CA VAL A 386 13.42 -24.64 3.32
C VAL A 386 14.20 -24.95 4.61
N THR A 387 14.30 -23.98 5.51
CA THR A 387 14.98 -24.08 6.80
C THR A 387 14.04 -23.87 7.97
N GLY A 388 14.61 -23.83 9.17
CA GLY A 388 13.87 -23.59 10.40
C GLY A 388 13.45 -24.87 11.10
N THR A 389 12.62 -24.70 12.13
CA THR A 389 12.18 -25.78 13.02
C THR A 389 10.67 -26.02 13.00
N GLY A 390 9.93 -25.27 12.18
CA GLY A 390 8.52 -25.53 11.89
C GLY A 390 8.33 -26.82 11.10
N ASN A 391 7.13 -27.41 11.15
CA ASN A 391 6.89 -28.72 10.56
C ASN A 391 6.25 -28.61 9.18
N ILE A 392 6.53 -29.58 8.32
CA ILE A 392 5.83 -29.79 7.05
C ILE A 392 5.12 -31.14 7.11
N GLN A 393 3.80 -31.16 6.90
CA GLN A 393 3.05 -32.42 6.91
C GLN A 393 3.30 -33.21 5.63
N THR A 394 3.05 -32.61 4.47
CA THR A 394 3.31 -33.21 3.16
C THR A 394 4.13 -32.26 2.30
N ALA A 395 5.21 -32.77 1.71
CA ALA A 395 5.97 -32.08 0.67
C ALA A 395 5.92 -32.87 -0.65
N GLN A 396 5.41 -32.23 -1.71
CA GLN A 396 5.50 -32.70 -3.09
C GLN A 396 6.63 -31.97 -3.81
N VAL A 397 7.64 -32.73 -4.26
CA VAL A 397 8.85 -32.18 -4.89
C VAL A 397 8.94 -32.61 -6.35
N ASN A 398 8.82 -31.65 -7.26
CA ASN A 398 8.76 -31.88 -8.71
C ASN A 398 10.05 -31.46 -9.44
N THR A 399 11.09 -31.03 -8.72
CA THR A 399 12.32 -30.47 -9.29
C THR A 399 13.56 -30.85 -8.48
N ASP A 400 14.70 -30.96 -9.16
CA ASP A 400 16.00 -31.20 -8.52
C ASP A 400 16.51 -29.95 -7.82
N GLY A 401 17.44 -30.12 -6.87
CA GLY A 401 18.07 -29.00 -6.16
C GLY A 401 17.24 -28.43 -5.02
N THR A 402 16.06 -28.98 -4.75
CA THR A 402 15.28 -28.68 -3.54
C THR A 402 15.98 -29.22 -2.29
N ILE A 403 16.07 -28.38 -1.27
CA ILE A 403 16.66 -28.68 0.04
C ILE A 403 15.59 -28.38 1.11
N ILE A 404 15.23 -29.36 1.92
CA ILE A 404 14.25 -29.24 3.00
C ILE A 404 14.92 -29.65 4.32
N LYS A 405 15.46 -28.68 5.06
CA LYS A 405 16.06 -28.92 6.39
C LYS A 405 15.02 -28.88 7.51
N ALA A 406 13.91 -28.18 7.31
CA ALA A 406 12.75 -28.24 8.20
C ALA A 406 12.22 -29.69 8.32
N PRO A 407 11.76 -30.14 9.50
CA PRO A 407 11.13 -31.45 9.66
C PRO A 407 9.97 -31.68 8.69
N VAL A 408 10.01 -32.77 7.90
CA VAL A 408 8.91 -33.17 7.00
C VAL A 408 8.40 -34.57 7.31
N ILE A 409 7.09 -34.73 7.44
CA ILE A 409 6.45 -36.01 7.82
C ILE A 409 6.28 -36.93 6.60
N LYS A 410 5.71 -36.40 5.52
CA LYS A 410 5.49 -37.13 4.26
C LYS A 410 6.18 -36.41 3.12
N LEU A 411 7.03 -37.15 2.40
CA LEU A 411 7.77 -36.63 1.26
C LEU A 411 7.43 -37.44 0.00
N ASP A 412 6.79 -36.80 -0.96
CA ASP A 412 6.45 -37.35 -2.27
C ASP A 412 7.34 -36.69 -3.33
N THR A 413 8.12 -37.48 -4.06
CA THR A 413 9.05 -36.99 -5.10
C THR A 413 8.62 -37.46 -6.48
N ALA A 414 8.70 -36.59 -7.47
CA ALA A 414 8.50 -36.99 -8.87
C ALA A 414 9.60 -37.98 -9.33
N PRO A 415 9.31 -38.89 -10.29
CA PRO A 415 10.27 -39.90 -10.71
C PRO A 415 11.62 -39.32 -11.17
N GLY A 416 12.70 -39.79 -10.57
CA GLY A 416 14.07 -39.39 -10.92
C GLY A 416 14.58 -38.15 -10.20
N ILE A 417 13.73 -37.44 -9.44
CA ILE A 417 14.11 -36.25 -8.69
C ILE A 417 14.89 -36.63 -7.42
N LYS A 418 15.95 -35.86 -7.13
CA LYS A 418 16.73 -35.95 -5.89
C LYS A 418 16.47 -34.74 -5.03
N VAL A 419 16.21 -35.00 -3.75
CA VAL A 419 15.94 -33.98 -2.73
C VAL A 419 16.80 -34.26 -1.49
N ASP A 420 17.37 -33.21 -0.92
CA ASP A 420 18.02 -33.26 0.40
C ASP A 420 17.01 -32.85 1.45
N ALA A 421 16.33 -33.83 2.07
CA ALA A 421 15.22 -33.59 2.98
C ALA A 421 15.43 -34.22 4.38
N ASN A 422 15.03 -33.50 5.42
CA ASN A 422 14.98 -33.96 6.81
C ASN A 422 13.65 -34.65 7.09
N VAL A 423 13.48 -35.87 6.56
CA VAL A 423 12.28 -36.68 6.79
C VAL A 423 12.27 -37.19 8.22
N VAL A 424 11.24 -36.83 8.97
CA VAL A 424 11.05 -37.28 10.36
C VAL A 424 9.94 -38.32 10.41
N GLU A 425 10.10 -39.33 11.26
CA GLU A 425 9.01 -40.28 11.50
C GLU A 425 7.82 -39.54 12.14
N PRO A 426 6.58 -39.83 11.71
CA PRO A 426 5.41 -39.33 12.43
C PRO A 426 5.52 -39.82 13.87
N ALA A 427 5.33 -38.91 14.84
CA ALA A 427 5.33 -39.28 16.25
C ALA A 427 4.43 -40.52 16.44
N PRO A 428 4.93 -41.58 17.12
CA PRO A 428 4.20 -42.83 17.20
C PRO A 428 2.81 -42.54 17.73
N LYS A 429 1.77 -42.96 16.98
CA LYS A 429 0.40 -42.95 17.48
C LYS A 429 0.43 -43.69 18.80
N SER A 430 0.20 -42.96 19.89
CA SER A 430 -0.05 -43.57 21.20
C SER A 430 -1.23 -44.51 21.03
N THR A 431 -0.95 -45.82 20.94
CA THR A 431 -1.96 -46.87 21.03
C THR A 431 -2.40 -46.97 22.49
N GLY A 432 -3.17 -45.98 22.93
CA GLY A 432 -3.88 -46.00 24.20
C GLY A 432 -5.18 -46.78 24.01
N GLY A 433 -5.21 -48.01 24.53
CA GLY A 433 -6.41 -48.84 24.60
C GLY A 433 -7.55 -48.15 25.34
N GLY A 434 -8.77 -48.58 25.03
CA GLY A 434 -10.01 -48.07 25.60
C GLY A 434 -9.97 -48.02 27.13
N GLY A 435 -10.08 -46.80 27.64
CA GLY A 435 -10.40 -46.45 29.02
C GLY A 435 -10.84 -45.00 29.01
N GLY A 436 -12.08 -44.72 29.39
CA GLY A 436 -12.60 -43.35 29.46
C GLY A 436 -11.66 -42.46 30.28
N GLY A 437 -11.15 -41.40 29.66
CA GLY A 437 -10.21 -40.47 30.27
C GLY A 437 -10.22 -39.17 29.48
N ASP A 438 -10.49 -38.08 30.20
CA ASP A 438 -10.65 -36.72 29.69
C ASP A 438 -9.65 -36.37 28.58
N THR A 439 -10.16 -35.87 27.44
CA THR A 439 -9.33 -35.27 26.39
C THR A 439 -8.62 -34.06 26.96
N LYS A 440 -7.33 -34.20 27.28
CA LYS A 440 -6.51 -33.08 27.73
C LYS A 440 -6.23 -32.13 26.55
N VAL A 441 -6.85 -30.96 26.58
CA VAL A 441 -6.62 -29.84 25.67
C VAL A 441 -5.43 -29.03 26.18
N SER A 442 -4.39 -28.90 25.36
CA SER A 442 -3.16 -28.15 25.68
C SER A 442 -3.42 -26.64 25.62
N VAL A 443 -2.72 -25.88 26.45
CA VAL A 443 -2.68 -24.40 26.36
C VAL A 443 -1.82 -24.02 25.16
N SER A 444 -2.37 -23.22 24.25
CA SER A 444 -1.67 -22.68 23.09
C SER A 444 -1.19 -21.24 23.29
N ALA A 445 -1.86 -20.46 24.13
CA ALA A 445 -1.46 -19.08 24.42
C ALA A 445 -1.92 -18.61 25.80
N ILE A 446 -1.22 -17.59 26.32
CA ILE A 446 -1.57 -16.86 27.54
C ILE A 446 -1.46 -15.37 27.21
N SER A 447 -2.51 -14.60 27.47
CA SER A 447 -2.48 -13.14 27.37
C SER A 447 -2.76 -12.49 28.73
N VAL A 448 -2.20 -11.30 28.93
CA VAL A 448 -2.38 -10.46 30.12
C VAL A 448 -2.97 -9.12 29.71
N ASP A 449 -3.94 -8.62 30.46
CA ASP A 449 -4.56 -7.30 30.24
C ASP A 449 -4.70 -6.55 31.57
N PRO A 450 -4.12 -5.35 31.73
CA PRO A 450 -3.25 -4.67 30.76
C PRO A 450 -1.86 -5.33 30.66
N ASP A 451 -1.23 -5.20 29.49
CA ASP A 451 0.15 -5.65 29.22
C ASP A 451 1.21 -4.70 29.82
N VAL A 452 0.84 -3.43 30.03
CA VAL A 452 1.63 -2.42 30.74
C VAL A 452 0.76 -1.71 31.78
N MET A 453 1.24 -1.62 33.02
CA MET A 453 0.53 -0.96 34.12
C MET A 453 1.46 0.02 34.84
N LEU A 454 0.97 1.24 35.12
CA LEU A 454 1.67 2.25 35.90
C LEU A 454 0.99 2.40 37.27
N LEU A 455 1.73 2.16 38.35
CA LEU A 455 1.22 2.23 39.73
C LEU A 455 1.92 3.35 40.52
N THR A 456 1.19 4.03 41.40
CA THR A 456 1.80 4.94 42.39
C THR A 456 1.98 4.24 43.75
N VAL A 457 2.85 4.78 44.61
CA VAL A 457 3.23 4.12 45.87
C VAL A 457 1.99 3.98 46.78
N ASN A 458 1.66 2.73 47.13
CA ASN A 458 0.49 2.26 47.89
C ASN A 458 -0.80 2.02 47.10
N ASP A 459 -0.78 2.09 45.76
CA ASP A 459 -1.91 1.64 44.93
C ASP A 459 -1.90 0.12 44.72
N THR A 460 -3.07 -0.46 44.51
CA THR A 460 -3.26 -1.86 44.12
C THR A 460 -4.17 -1.92 42.90
N GLU A 461 -3.76 -2.65 41.88
CA GLU A 461 -4.56 -2.93 40.67
C GLU A 461 -4.56 -4.43 40.38
N THR A 462 -5.46 -4.86 39.48
CA THR A 462 -5.60 -6.27 39.09
C THR A 462 -5.27 -6.46 37.61
N ILE A 463 -4.48 -7.49 37.31
CA ILE A 463 -4.20 -7.92 35.94
C ILE A 463 -5.04 -9.15 35.63
N ALA A 464 -5.74 -9.14 34.49
CA ALA A 464 -6.49 -10.29 34.00
C ALA A 464 -5.59 -11.19 33.15
N VAL A 465 -5.72 -12.51 33.31
CA VAL A 465 -5.03 -13.50 32.46
C VAL A 465 -6.06 -14.32 31.70
N THR A 466 -5.88 -14.38 30.38
CA THR A 466 -6.68 -15.27 29.53
C THR A 466 -5.81 -16.42 29.03
N VAL A 467 -6.28 -17.65 29.24
CA VAL A 467 -5.62 -18.88 28.79
C VAL A 467 -6.41 -19.45 27.62
N SER A 468 -5.74 -19.61 26.48
CA SER A 468 -6.32 -20.11 25.23
C SER A 468 -5.80 -21.51 24.89
N PRO A 469 -6.63 -22.40 24.30
CA PRO A 469 -8.06 -22.20 24.06
C PRO A 469 -8.86 -22.22 25.38
N SER A 470 -10.06 -21.64 25.38
CA SER A 470 -10.89 -21.53 26.59
C SER A 470 -11.34 -22.86 27.18
N ASN A 471 -11.11 -23.99 26.49
CA ASN A 471 -11.34 -25.35 26.98
C ASN A 471 -10.04 -26.09 27.37
N ALA A 472 -8.90 -25.39 27.50
CA ALA A 472 -7.65 -25.98 27.95
C ALA A 472 -7.82 -26.71 29.30
N SER A 473 -7.27 -27.92 29.40
CA SER A 473 -7.49 -28.81 30.54
C SER A 473 -6.68 -28.45 31.78
N ASN A 474 -5.72 -27.52 31.68
CA ASN A 474 -5.03 -26.91 32.81
C ASN A 474 -4.89 -25.41 32.58
N LYS A 475 -5.68 -24.60 33.29
CA LYS A 475 -5.66 -23.13 33.25
C LYS A 475 -4.94 -22.50 34.44
N LYS A 476 -4.15 -23.27 35.20
CA LYS A 476 -3.43 -22.76 36.36
C LYS A 476 -2.30 -21.83 35.91
N VAL A 477 -2.34 -20.57 36.34
CA VAL A 477 -1.31 -19.56 36.08
C VAL A 477 -0.36 -19.46 37.27
N THR A 478 0.94 -19.38 37.02
CA THR A 478 1.96 -19.10 38.04
C THR A 478 2.62 -17.77 37.71
N TRP A 479 2.69 -16.87 38.69
CA TRP A 479 3.26 -15.53 38.53
C TRP A 479 4.68 -15.49 39.10
N SER A 480 5.55 -14.72 38.46
CA SER A 480 6.89 -14.42 38.94
C SER A 480 7.27 -13.00 38.57
N SER A 481 7.86 -12.26 39.51
CA SER A 481 8.44 -10.94 39.26
C SER A 481 9.96 -11.04 39.11
N SER A 482 10.53 -10.28 38.19
CA SER A 482 11.99 -10.08 38.09
C SER A 482 12.52 -9.14 39.18
N ASP A 483 11.63 -8.37 39.82
CA ASP A 483 11.92 -7.54 40.98
C ASP A 483 11.42 -8.25 42.26
N PRO A 484 12.31 -8.67 43.18
CA PRO A 484 11.92 -9.38 44.40
C PRO A 484 11.19 -8.50 45.43
N SER A 485 11.09 -7.19 45.18
CA SER A 485 10.32 -6.25 46.02
C SER A 485 8.84 -6.13 45.62
N VAL A 486 8.43 -6.76 44.51
CA VAL A 486 7.06 -6.79 43.97
C VAL A 486 6.38 -8.13 44.23
#